data_AF-A0A497MY58-F1
#
_entry.id   AF-A0A497MY58-F1
#
_cell.length_a   1.000
_cell.length_b   1.000
_cell.length_c   1.000
_cell.angle_alpha   90.00
_cell.angle_beta   90.00
_cell.angle_gamma   90.00
#
_symmetry.space_group_name_H-M   'P 1'
#
loop_
_entity.id
_entity.type
_entity.pdbx_description
1 polymer ?
#
loop_
_entity_poly.entity_id
_entity_poly.type
_entity_poly.pdbx_seq_one_letter_code
_entity_poly.pdbx_strand_id
1 'polypeptide(L)'
;MEQRDAALKAGAMGATTLVFDGERFTIPGMEEAPPGVEEVYELLLRLKPRKGDVIIVGSASDILSAELGAKTAALELLRSMSREVEG
;
A
#
# COMPACT_ATOMS: atom_id res chain seq x y z
N MET A 1 -1.98 3.18 17.87
CA MET A 1 -0.94 4.08 17.29
C MET A 1 0.41 3.36 17.21
N GLU A 2 0.42 2.06 16.85
CA GLU A 2 1.62 1.18 16.96
C GLU A 2 2.11 0.63 15.61
N GLN A 3 1.29 0.64 14.55
CA GLN A 3 1.73 0.16 13.23
C GLN A 3 2.75 1.09 12.53
N ARG A 4 2.79 2.37 12.92
CA ARG A 4 3.71 3.37 12.35
C ARG A 4 5.19 3.10 12.67
N ASP A 5 5.49 2.52 13.83
CA ASP A 5 6.87 2.36 14.30
C ASP A 5 7.61 1.18 13.67
N ALA A 6 6.90 0.19 13.14
CA ALA A 6 7.49 -0.97 12.49
C ALA A 6 8.11 -0.62 11.12
N ALA A 7 7.47 0.26 10.35
CA ALA A 7 7.99 0.71 9.05
C ALA A 7 9.26 1.57 9.21
N LEU A 8 9.27 2.47 10.20
CA LEU A 8 10.42 3.34 10.51
C LEU A 8 11.68 2.55 10.90
N LYS A 9 11.56 1.40 11.58
CA LYS A 9 12.70 0.57 11.98
C LYS A 9 13.42 -0.12 10.81
N ALA A 10 12.78 -0.23 9.65
CA ALA A 10 13.33 -0.90 8.47
C ALA A 10 14.06 0.07 7.51
N GLY A 11 14.15 1.37 7.82
CA GLY A 11 14.72 2.39 6.92
C GLY A 11 13.73 2.91 5.86
N ALA A 12 12.53 2.36 5.81
CA ALA A 12 11.42 2.90 5.03
C ALA A 12 10.69 3.99 5.82
N MET A 13 10.32 5.09 5.17
CA MET A 13 9.43 6.09 5.76
C MET A 13 8.01 5.54 5.92
N GLY A 14 7.61 4.59 5.07
CA GLY A 14 6.32 3.90 5.15
C GLY A 14 6.03 3.02 3.94
N ALA A 15 4.88 2.37 3.97
CA ALA A 15 4.25 1.77 2.79
C ALA A 15 2.75 2.13 2.79
N THR A 16 2.23 2.49 1.63
CA THR A 16 0.81 2.82 1.44
C THR A 16 0.15 1.76 0.58
N THR A 17 -0.95 1.19 1.07
CA THR A 17 -1.75 0.19 0.35
C THR A 17 -2.96 0.85 -0.30
N LEU A 18 -3.16 0.60 -1.59
CA LEU A 18 -4.27 1.10 -2.40
C LEU A 18 -5.02 -0.09 -3.00
N VAL A 19 -6.35 -0.04 -2.96
CA VAL A 19 -7.24 -1.02 -3.58
C VAL A 19 -7.97 -0.36 -4.73
N PHE A 20 -7.93 -1.00 -5.91
CA PHE A 20 -8.67 -0.52 -7.07
C PHE A 20 -10.10 -1.08 -7.06
N ASP A 21 -11.10 -0.21 -6.95
CA ASP A 21 -12.52 -0.63 -6.88
C ASP A 21 -13.17 -0.83 -8.26
N GLY A 22 -12.44 -0.50 -9.33
CA GLY A 22 -12.89 -0.52 -10.72
C GLY A 22 -12.97 0.88 -11.36
N GLU A 23 -13.01 1.93 -10.54
CA GLU A 23 -13.08 3.33 -10.98
C GLU A 23 -11.94 4.16 -10.38
N ARG A 24 -11.61 3.93 -9.11
CA ARG A 24 -10.61 4.70 -8.36
C ARG A 24 -9.80 3.83 -7.40
N PHE A 25 -8.69 4.41 -6.93
CA PHE A 25 -7.92 3.84 -5.83
C PHE A 25 -8.47 4.33 -4.50
N THR A 26 -8.59 3.41 -3.54
CA THR A 26 -9.01 3.70 -2.16
C THR A 26 -7.96 3.17 -1.19
N ILE A 27 -7.75 3.87 -0.07
CA ILE A 27 -6.88 3.40 1.01
C ILE A 27 -7.77 2.68 2.03
N PRO A 28 -7.52 1.39 2.34
CA PRO A 28 -8.30 0.68 3.35
C PRO A 28 -8.29 1.42 4.70
N GLY A 29 -9.48 1.71 5.24
CA GLY A 29 -9.64 2.46 6.49
C GLY A 29 -9.62 3.98 6.35
N MET A 30 -9.52 4.51 5.13
CA MET A 30 -9.66 5.94 4.83
C MET A 30 -10.79 6.14 3.82
N GLU A 31 -11.75 7.01 4.13
CA GLU A 31 -12.90 7.26 3.25
C GLU A 31 -12.52 8.07 2.00
N GLU A 32 -11.47 8.90 2.10
CA GLU A 32 -11.02 9.79 1.03
C GLU A 32 -9.51 9.66 0.78
N ALA A 33 -9.12 9.83 -0.48
CA ALA A 33 -7.71 9.91 -0.87
C ALA A 33 -7.07 11.19 -0.30
N PRO A 34 -5.80 11.16 0.11
CA PRO A 34 -5.08 12.36 0.52
C PRO A 34 -5.03 13.37 -0.62
N PRO A 35 -5.25 14.68 -0.38
CA PRO A 35 -5.14 15.69 -1.43
C PRO A 35 -3.71 15.78 -1.97
N GLY A 36 -3.56 16.03 -3.29
CA GLY A 36 -2.26 16.25 -3.93
C GLY A 36 -1.54 14.96 -4.36
N VAL A 37 -2.28 13.86 -4.55
CA VAL A 37 -1.74 12.58 -5.03
C VAL A 37 -2.31 12.18 -6.39
N GLU A 38 -3.04 13.08 -7.06
CA GLU A 38 -3.69 12.84 -8.35
C GLU A 38 -2.70 12.37 -9.41
N GLU A 39 -1.50 12.94 -9.44
CA GLU A 39 -0.42 12.57 -10.37
C GLU A 39 0.08 11.13 -10.13
N VAL A 40 0.12 10.69 -8.87
CA VAL A 40 0.47 9.32 -8.52
C VAL A 40 -0.63 8.38 -9.01
N TYR A 41 -1.90 8.73 -8.83
CA TYR A 41 -3.02 7.89 -9.28
C TYR A 41 -3.06 7.75 -10.80
N GLU A 42 -2.83 8.83 -11.54
CA GLU A 42 -2.70 8.81 -13.01
C GLU A 42 -1.57 7.87 -13.46
N LEU A 43 -0.43 7.88 -12.78
CA LEU A 43 0.67 6.95 -13.05
C LEU A 43 0.27 5.49 -12.76
N LEU A 44 -0.45 5.25 -11.67
CA LEU A 44 -0.91 3.91 -11.30
C LEU A 44 -1.98 3.36 -12.25
N LEU A 45 -2.85 4.20 -12.80
CA LEU A 45 -3.85 3.80 -13.80
C LEU A 45 -3.20 3.28 -15.09
N ARG A 46 -1.98 3.71 -15.43
CA ARG A 46 -1.23 3.20 -16.59
C ARG A 46 -0.84 1.72 -16.45
N LEU A 47 -0.84 1.19 -15.22
CA LEU A 47 -0.65 -0.24 -14.97
C LEU A 47 -1.86 -1.08 -15.37
N LYS A 48 -3.00 -0.43 -15.71
CA LYS A 48 -4.27 -1.05 -16.09
C LYS A 48 -4.76 -2.06 -15.04
N PRO A 49 -4.88 -1.64 -13.76
CA PRO A 49 -5.37 -2.51 -12.71
C PRO A 49 -6.80 -2.96 -13.00
N ARG A 50 -7.15 -4.14 -12.50
CA ARG A 50 -8.51 -4.68 -12.51
C ARG A 50 -9.13 -4.47 -11.15
N LYS A 51 -10.47 -4.44 -11.12
CA LYS A 51 -11.22 -4.36 -9.86
C LYS A 51 -10.75 -5.46 -8.91
N GLY A 52 -10.39 -5.07 -7.69
CA GLY A 52 -9.85 -5.95 -6.66
C GLY A 52 -8.33 -6.03 -6.63
N ASP A 53 -7.62 -5.46 -7.60
CA ASP A 53 -6.15 -5.40 -7.57
C ASP A 53 -5.69 -4.47 -6.44
N VAL A 54 -4.62 -4.90 -5.76
CA VAL A 54 -3.98 -4.16 -4.67
C VAL A 54 -2.62 -3.65 -5.16
N ILE A 55 -2.38 -2.36 -4.95
CA ILE A 55 -1.10 -1.70 -5.23
C ILE A 55 -0.48 -1.27 -3.91
N ILE A 56 0.81 -1.57 -3.73
CA ILE A 56 1.57 -1.18 -2.56
C ILE A 56 2.71 -0.27 -2.98
N VAL A 57 2.74 0.92 -2.39
CA VAL A 57 3.77 1.94 -2.66
C VAL A 57 4.67 2.06 -1.44
N GLY A 58 5.91 1.59 -1.55
CA GLY A 58 6.94 1.78 -0.54
C GLY A 58 7.65 3.12 -0.72
N SER A 59 7.87 3.84 0.39
CA SER A 59 8.60 5.12 0.39
C SER A 59 9.74 5.07 1.40
N ALA A 60 10.92 5.52 0.96
CA ALA A 60 12.13 5.57 1.78
C ALA A 60 13.13 6.58 1.21
N SER A 61 14.20 6.83 1.95
CA SER A 61 15.33 7.67 1.52
C SER A 61 16.21 6.99 0.45
N ASP A 62 16.08 5.69 0.25
CA ASP A 62 16.78 4.92 -0.77
C ASP A 62 15.87 3.84 -1.39
N ILE A 63 16.21 3.42 -2.61
CA ILE A 63 15.38 2.52 -3.41
C ILE A 63 15.23 1.14 -2.73
N LEU A 64 16.30 0.62 -2.12
CA LEU A 64 16.31 -0.71 -1.52
C LEU A 64 15.36 -0.78 -0.33
N SER A 65 15.42 0.22 0.55
CA SER A 65 14.53 0.35 1.70
C SER A 65 13.06 0.51 1.27
N ALA A 66 12.79 1.28 0.21
CA ALA A 66 11.45 1.44 -0.34
C ALA A 66 10.89 0.11 -0.89
N GLU A 67 11.70 -0.62 -1.66
CA GLU A 67 11.34 -1.93 -2.20
C GLU A 67 11.08 -2.95 -1.08
N LEU A 68 11.96 -2.99 -0.06
CA LEU A 68 11.81 -3.88 1.08
C LEU A 68 10.55 -3.56 1.88
N GLY A 69 10.26 -2.27 2.09
CA GLY A 69 9.03 -1.80 2.74
C GLY A 69 7.78 -2.28 2.00
N ALA A 70 7.74 -2.14 0.67
CA ALA A 70 6.63 -2.60 -0.16
C ALA A 70 6.44 -4.13 -0.08
N LYS A 71 7.52 -4.91 -0.18
CA LYS A 71 7.46 -6.38 -0.07
C LYS A 71 6.99 -6.85 1.30
N THR A 72 7.46 -6.20 2.36
CA THR A 72 7.08 -6.53 3.73
C THR A 72 5.59 -6.26 3.96
N ALA A 73 5.09 -5.12 3.48
CA ALA A 73 3.66 -4.79 3.53
C ALA A 73 2.81 -5.80 2.75
N ALA A 74 3.28 -6.23 1.57
CA ALA A 74 2.60 -7.27 0.79
C ALA A 74 2.51 -8.61 1.56
N LEU A 75 3.60 -9.02 2.21
CA LEU A 75 3.64 -10.24 2.99
C LEU A 75 2.69 -10.18 4.19
N GLU A 76 2.63 -9.05 4.89
CA GLU A 76 1.73 -8.89 6.04
C GLU A 76 0.25 -8.89 5.61
N LEU A 77 -0.07 -8.26 4.46
CA LEU A 77 -1.41 -8.31 3.88
C LEU A 77 -1.84 -9.75 3.55
N LEU A 78 -0.97 -10.54 2.93
CA LEU A 78 -1.26 -11.95 2.64
C LEU A 78 -1.48 -12.75 3.93
N ARG A 79 -0.69 -12.47 4.98
CA ARG A 79 -0.84 -13.12 6.29
C ARG A 79 -2.12 -12.73 7.01
N SER A 80 -2.59 -11.49 6.91
CA SER A 80 -3.86 -11.08 7.51
C SER A 80 -5.04 -11.77 6.84
N MET A 81 -5.03 -11.85 5.50
CA MET A 81 -6.07 -12.56 4.73
C MET A 81 -6.13 -14.05 5.07
N SER A 82 -4.98 -14.67 5.36
CA SER A 82 -4.92 -16.09 5.74
C SER A 82 -5.58 -16.36 7.09
N ARG A 83 -5.51 -15.40 8.03
CA ARG A 83 -6.09 -15.52 9.37
C ARG A 83 -7.62 -15.35 9.40
N GLU A 84 -8.19 -14.64 8.43
CA GLU A 84 -9.65 -14.48 8.30
C GLU A 84 -10.35 -15.75 7.77
N VAL A 85 -9.61 -16.68 7.16
CA VAL A 85 -10.17 -17.94 6.62
C VAL A 85 -10.24 -19.03 7.70
N GLU A 86 -9.49 -18.89 8.81
CA GLU A 86 -9.47 -19.85 9.92
C GLU A 86 -10.33 -19.42 11.13
N GLY A 87 -11.02 -18.27 11.04
CA GLY A 87 -11.83 -17.67 12.10
C GLY A 87 -13.33 -17.90 11.97
#